data_AF-D6K1G3-F1
#
_entry.id   AF-D6K1G3-F1
#
_cell.length_a   1.000
_cell.length_b   1.000
_cell.length_c   1.000
_cell.angle_alpha   90.00
_cell.angle_beta   90.00
_cell.angle_gamma   90.00
#
_symmetry.space_group_name_H-M   'P 1'
#
loop_
_entity.id
_entity.type
_entity.pdbx_description
1 polymer ?
#
loop_
_entity_poly.entity_id
_entity_poly.type
_entity_poly.pdbx_seq_one_letter_code
_entity_poly.pdbx_strand_id
1 'polypeptide(L)'
;MRPYACTENGQGGATVNSGAIRRRLALGTALLTGAGLLSLALPGTAQAAASSCAGRQVKTVPFATGSVHVYRDGGYVCALTLPRRAGAKQVMSVTVQARGNRPVTDKGRFSYHAGPVTVHAGHRCVRVGGSVGAVSATSGWILC
;
A
#
# COMPACT_ATOMS: atom_id res chain seq x y z
N MET A 1 6.65 0.50 28.88
CA MET A 1 5.39 1.03 29.47
C MET A 1 4.23 0.60 28.58
N ARG A 2 3.28 -0.17 29.13
CA ARG A 2 2.00 -0.63 28.52
C ARG A 2 0.98 0.55 28.48
N PRO A 3 -0.30 0.39 28.06
CA PRO A 3 -0.95 -0.48 27.06
C PRO A 3 -1.95 0.31 26.15
N TYR A 4 -2.43 -0.26 25.03
CA TYR A 4 -3.86 -0.15 24.66
C TYR A 4 -4.29 -1.47 24.03
N ALA A 5 -4.92 -2.29 24.87
CA ALA A 5 -5.63 -3.49 24.47
C ALA A 5 -7.01 -3.07 23.96
N CYS A 6 -7.40 -3.53 22.77
CA CYS A 6 -8.80 -3.58 22.37
C CYS A 6 -9.24 -5.04 22.41
N THR A 7 -10.02 -5.28 23.45
CA THR A 7 -10.73 -6.47 23.90
C THR A 7 -11.52 -7.19 22.82
N GLU A 8 -11.33 -8.50 22.76
CA GLU A 8 -12.30 -9.49 22.28
C GLU A 8 -13.57 -9.46 23.13
N ASN A 9 -14.74 -9.55 22.51
CA ASN A 9 -16.00 -9.86 23.21
C ASN A 9 -16.83 -10.87 22.40
N GLY A 10 -16.52 -12.16 22.62
CA GLY A 10 -17.44 -13.13 23.21
C GLY A 10 -18.75 -13.49 22.49
N GLN A 11 -18.74 -14.67 21.85
CA GLN A 11 -19.91 -15.54 21.68
C GLN A 11 -20.47 -16.03 23.04
N GLY A 12 -21.78 -16.30 23.13
CA GLY A 12 -22.30 -17.37 24.00
C GLY A 12 -23.44 -17.03 24.97
N GLY A 13 -24.61 -17.64 24.74
CA GLY A 13 -25.29 -18.50 25.72
C GLY A 13 -26.07 -17.89 26.91
N ALA A 14 -27.39 -18.12 26.88
CA ALA A 14 -28.34 -18.46 27.97
C ALA A 14 -28.06 -17.99 29.43
N THR A 15 -28.97 -17.28 30.09
CA THR A 15 -30.14 -17.76 30.89
C THR A 15 -30.78 -16.49 31.54
N VAL A 16 -32.06 -16.42 31.96
CA VAL A 16 -32.62 -16.88 33.26
C VAL A 16 -34.17 -16.91 33.22
N ASN A 17 -34.67 -17.78 34.09
CA ASN A 17 -35.97 -18.40 34.33
C ASN A 17 -37.08 -17.54 34.99
N SER A 18 -38.30 -18.09 34.94
CA SER A 18 -39.43 -17.98 35.91
C SER A 18 -40.31 -16.74 35.95
N GLY A 19 -41.61 -16.96 35.71
CA GLY A 19 -42.67 -16.21 36.37
C GLY A 19 -43.88 -15.90 35.48
N ALA A 20 -44.87 -16.80 35.53
CA ALA A 20 -46.32 -16.60 35.43
C ALA A 20 -46.95 -15.44 34.61
N ILE A 21 -48.19 -15.70 34.19
CA ILE A 21 -49.23 -14.75 33.71
C ILE A 21 -49.34 -14.78 32.17
N ARG A 22 -50.01 -15.79 31.62
CA ARG A 22 -51.46 -15.82 31.35
C ARG A 22 -51.98 -14.56 30.61
N ARG A 23 -52.81 -14.87 29.60
CA ARG A 23 -53.79 -14.02 28.89
C ARG A 23 -53.21 -13.31 27.66
N ARG A 24 -53.46 -13.85 26.47
CA ARG A 24 -54.74 -13.90 25.72
C ARG A 24 -54.73 -12.77 24.70
N LEU A 25 -55.11 -13.15 23.48
CA LEU A 25 -55.69 -12.29 22.44
C LEU A 25 -54.66 -11.37 21.78
N ALA A 26 -54.21 -11.72 20.59
CA ALA A 26 -54.93 -11.53 19.33
C ALA A 26 -54.33 -10.31 18.62
N LEU A 27 -54.52 -10.29 17.30
CA LEU A 27 -54.11 -9.25 16.35
C LEU A 27 -52.65 -9.44 15.91
N GLY A 28 -52.34 -9.80 14.68
CA GLY A 28 -53.13 -9.68 13.47
C GLY A 28 -52.23 -9.12 12.39
N THR A 29 -52.18 -9.84 11.26
CA THR A 29 -51.87 -9.35 9.91
C THR A 29 -50.52 -8.66 9.66
N ALA A 30 -49.71 -9.40 8.90
CA ALA A 30 -48.56 -8.95 8.15
C ALA A 30 -48.86 -7.74 7.25
N LEU A 31 -47.94 -6.78 7.23
CA LEU A 31 -47.71 -5.88 6.10
C LEU A 31 -46.19 -5.80 5.89
N LEU A 32 -45.67 -6.57 4.93
CA LEU A 32 -44.31 -6.40 4.44
C LEU A 32 -44.27 -5.15 3.54
N THR A 33 -44.01 -3.98 4.14
CA THR A 33 -43.63 -2.77 3.41
C THR A 33 -42.12 -2.75 3.24
N GLY A 34 -41.64 -3.36 2.16
CA GLY A 34 -40.23 -3.34 1.77
C GLY A 34 -39.81 -1.96 1.25
N ALA A 35 -39.31 -1.09 2.12
CA ALA A 35 -38.59 0.11 1.72
C ALA A 35 -37.10 -0.22 1.58
N GLY A 36 -36.67 -0.51 0.36
CA GLY A 36 -35.25 -0.68 0.03
C GLY A 36 -34.53 0.67 0.09
N LEU A 37 -33.77 0.90 1.16
CA LEU A 37 -32.86 2.04 1.23
C LEU A 37 -31.65 1.76 0.34
N LEU A 38 -31.54 2.51 -0.75
CA LEU A 38 -30.34 2.57 -1.61
C LEU A 38 -29.17 3.03 -0.74
N SER A 39 -28.32 2.08 -0.35
CA SER A 39 -27.03 2.40 0.25
C SER A 39 -26.09 2.79 -0.88
N LEU A 40 -25.82 4.09 -1.04
CA LEU A 40 -24.75 4.58 -1.91
C LEU A 40 -23.41 4.07 -1.34
N ALA A 41 -22.95 2.94 -1.86
CA ALA A 41 -21.59 2.47 -1.67
C ALA A 41 -20.66 3.44 -2.41
N LEU A 42 -20.26 4.52 -1.74
CA LEU A 42 -19.09 5.29 -2.15
C LEU A 42 -17.90 4.33 -2.04
N PRO A 43 -17.15 4.05 -3.11
CA PRO A 43 -15.89 3.35 -2.99
C PRO A 43 -14.98 4.24 -2.15
N GLY A 44 -14.85 3.90 -0.86
CA GLY A 44 -13.83 4.46 0.00
C GLY A 44 -12.50 4.03 -0.57
N THR A 45 -11.86 4.89 -1.37
CA THR A 45 -10.44 4.71 -1.66
C THR A 45 -9.71 5.02 -0.37
N ALA A 46 -9.51 3.99 0.45
CA ALA A 46 -8.45 4.04 1.44
C ALA A 46 -7.14 4.05 0.65
N GLN A 47 -6.62 5.23 0.30
CA GLN A 47 -5.24 5.35 -0.16
C GLN A 47 -4.33 5.05 1.04
N ALA A 48 -4.06 3.76 1.26
CA ALA A 48 -2.96 3.32 2.09
C ALA A 48 -1.67 3.95 1.54
N ALA A 49 -0.89 4.54 2.45
CA ALA A 49 0.32 5.29 2.18
C ALA A 49 1.15 4.67 1.05
N ALA A 50 1.50 5.49 0.06
CA ALA A 50 2.34 5.15 -1.10
C ALA A 50 3.72 4.66 -0.65
N SER A 51 3.78 3.41 -0.22
CA SER A 51 4.97 2.65 0.14
C SER A 51 5.40 1.72 -1.02
N SER A 52 4.61 1.72 -2.09
CA SER A 52 4.84 0.97 -3.32
C SER A 52 4.57 1.85 -4.54
N CYS A 53 5.37 1.68 -5.58
CA CYS A 53 5.09 2.25 -6.88
C CYS A 53 3.80 1.66 -7.47
N ALA A 54 2.98 2.51 -8.07
CA ALA A 54 1.82 2.07 -8.86
C ALA A 54 2.27 1.44 -10.19
N GLY A 55 1.39 0.63 -10.77
CA GLY A 55 1.57 0.00 -12.08
C GLY A 55 2.28 -1.35 -12.04
N ARG A 56 2.74 -1.80 -13.21
CA ARG A 56 3.38 -3.11 -13.38
C ARG A 56 4.87 -3.01 -13.16
N GLN A 57 5.43 -3.93 -12.37
CA GLN A 57 6.88 -4.08 -12.28
C GLN A 57 7.44 -4.54 -13.63
N VAL A 58 8.37 -3.76 -14.18
CA VAL A 58 8.97 -4.01 -15.50
C VAL A 58 10.44 -4.40 -15.42
N LYS A 59 11.14 -4.00 -14.35
CA LYS A 59 12.54 -4.33 -14.16
C LYS A 59 12.89 -4.39 -12.68
N THR A 60 13.85 -5.25 -12.37
CA THR A 60 14.55 -5.27 -11.08
C THR A 60 16.05 -5.21 -11.37
N VAL A 61 16.76 -4.35 -10.64
CA VAL A 61 18.22 -4.24 -10.69
C VAL A 61 18.77 -4.66 -9.33
N PRO A 62 19.15 -5.95 -9.16
CA PRO A 62 19.69 -6.45 -7.91
C PRO A 62 21.15 -6.03 -7.72
N PHE A 63 21.57 -5.90 -6.47
CA PHE A 63 22.95 -5.67 -6.06
C PHE A 63 23.21 -6.25 -4.66
N ALA A 64 24.46 -6.21 -4.21
CA ALA A 64 24.88 -6.96 -3.01
C ALA A 64 24.09 -6.60 -1.74
N THR A 65 23.73 -5.33 -1.55
CA THR A 65 23.06 -4.82 -0.33
C THR A 65 21.58 -4.50 -0.53
N GLY A 66 21.01 -4.73 -1.73
CA GLY A 66 19.64 -4.35 -2.02
C GLY A 66 19.20 -4.64 -3.46
N SER A 67 18.07 -4.05 -3.84
CA SER A 67 17.51 -4.14 -5.19
C SER A 67 16.74 -2.88 -5.53
N VAL A 68 16.88 -2.40 -6.76
CA VAL A 68 16.05 -1.32 -7.31
C VAL A 68 14.90 -1.94 -8.08
N HIS A 69 13.68 -1.58 -7.72
CA HIS A 69 12.46 -2.06 -8.37
C HIS A 69 11.89 -0.95 -9.23
N VAL A 70 11.62 -1.26 -10.50
CA VAL A 70 11.11 -0.31 -11.50
C VAL A 70 9.74 -0.73 -11.94
N TYR A 71 8.82 0.21 -11.89
CA TYR A 71 7.42 0.06 -12.25
C TYR A 71 7.08 1.03 -13.37
N ARG A 72 6.20 0.60 -14.25
CA ARG A 72 5.66 1.43 -15.33
C ARG A 72 4.15 1.45 -15.24
N ASP A 73 3.60 2.65 -15.35
CA ASP A 73 2.18 2.90 -15.47
C ASP A 73 1.96 3.91 -16.60
N GLY A 74 1.50 3.43 -17.76
CA GLY A 74 1.40 4.23 -18.98
C GLY A 74 2.72 4.94 -19.35
N GLY A 75 2.71 6.28 -19.32
CA GLY A 75 3.86 7.14 -19.60
C GLY A 75 4.71 7.47 -18.37
N TYR A 76 4.39 6.94 -17.20
CA TYR A 76 5.13 7.18 -15.96
C TYR A 76 6.00 5.99 -15.60
N VAL A 77 7.17 6.29 -15.03
CA VAL A 77 8.09 5.31 -14.47
C VAL A 77 8.30 5.65 -13.01
N CYS A 78 8.07 4.68 -12.15
CA CYS A 78 8.32 4.79 -10.72
C CYS A 78 9.42 3.82 -10.29
N ALA A 79 10.34 4.27 -9.45
CA ALA A 79 11.35 3.40 -8.87
C ALA A 79 11.46 3.57 -7.36
N LEU A 80 11.78 2.47 -6.68
CA LEU A 80 12.18 2.45 -5.28
C LEU A 80 13.37 1.52 -5.08
N THR A 81 14.16 1.81 -4.05
CA THR A 81 15.30 0.97 -3.65
C THR A 81 14.95 0.26 -2.35
N LEU A 82 14.99 -1.07 -2.38
CA LEU A 82 14.80 -1.92 -1.21
C LEU A 82 16.15 -2.46 -0.72
N PRO A 83 16.47 -2.35 0.58
CA PRO A 83 17.63 -3.00 1.15
C PRO A 83 17.41 -4.51 1.26
N ARG A 84 18.49 -5.28 1.18
CA ARG A 84 18.45 -6.74 1.41
C ARG A 84 18.10 -7.07 2.86
N ARG A 85 18.50 -6.21 3.80
CA ARG A 85 18.19 -6.30 5.22
C ARG A 85 17.51 -5.00 5.65
N ALA A 86 16.20 -5.06 5.87
CA ALA A 86 15.43 -3.94 6.41
C ALA A 86 15.54 -3.87 7.95
N GLY A 87 15.17 -2.73 8.53
CA GLY A 87 15.07 -2.51 9.97
C GLY A 87 16.16 -1.60 10.54
N ALA A 88 17.39 -1.66 10.01
CA ALA A 88 18.45 -0.73 10.40
C ALA A 88 18.38 0.55 9.55
N LYS A 89 18.46 1.72 10.21
CA LYS A 89 18.45 3.02 9.54
C LYS A 89 19.76 3.26 8.79
N GLN A 90 19.74 3.13 7.48
CA GLN A 90 20.91 3.20 6.61
C GLN A 90 20.71 4.26 5.52
N VAL A 91 21.81 4.81 5.02
CA VAL A 91 21.76 5.76 3.89
C VAL A 91 21.32 4.98 2.67
N MET A 92 20.25 5.44 2.01
CA MET A 92 19.79 4.87 0.76
C MET A 92 19.46 6.00 -0.21
N SER A 93 19.52 5.67 -1.50
CA SER A 93 19.04 6.55 -2.55
C SER A 93 18.34 5.79 -3.65
N VAL A 94 17.50 6.51 -4.38
CA VAL A 94 16.95 6.09 -5.66
C VAL A 94 17.03 7.28 -6.62
N THR A 95 17.42 7.02 -7.85
CA THR A 95 17.55 8.01 -8.92
C THR A 95 16.82 7.51 -10.14
N VAL A 96 16.02 8.35 -10.76
CA VAL A 96 15.33 8.06 -12.02
C VAL A 96 15.56 9.19 -12.99
N GLN A 97 16.01 8.84 -14.20
CA GLN A 97 16.30 9.79 -15.26
C GLN A 97 15.61 9.34 -16.54
N ALA A 98 14.64 10.10 -17.02
CA ALA A 98 14.17 9.96 -18.39
C ALA A 98 15.17 10.64 -19.34
N ARG A 99 15.41 10.03 -20.51
CA ARG A 99 16.36 10.58 -21.50
C ARG A 99 15.92 11.99 -21.91
N GLY A 100 16.87 12.93 -21.87
CA GLY A 100 16.59 14.35 -22.14
C GLY A 100 15.98 15.14 -20.97
N ASN A 101 15.64 14.49 -19.85
CA ASN A 101 15.21 15.17 -18.62
C ASN A 101 16.34 15.16 -17.56
N ARG A 102 16.20 16.04 -16.57
CA ARG A 102 17.05 16.04 -15.38
C ARG A 102 16.78 14.80 -14.52
N PRO A 103 17.82 14.18 -13.93
CA PRO A 103 17.65 13.07 -13.01
C PRO A 103 16.93 13.54 -11.74
N VAL A 104 15.92 12.78 -11.32
CA VAL A 104 15.23 12.97 -10.04
C VAL A 104 15.82 11.98 -9.05
N THR A 105 16.39 12.49 -7.96
CA THR A 105 17.02 11.67 -6.93
C THR A 105 16.34 11.90 -5.60
N ASP A 106 15.95 10.81 -4.94
CA ASP A 106 15.62 10.78 -3.52
C ASP A 106 16.78 10.12 -2.76
N LYS A 107 17.27 10.79 -1.73
CA LYS A 107 18.40 10.32 -0.91
C LYS A 107 18.17 10.71 0.53
N GLY A 108 18.33 9.74 1.42
CA GLY A 108 18.09 9.94 2.84
C GLY A 108 18.52 8.74 3.67
N ARG A 109 18.21 8.79 4.96
CA ARG A 109 18.42 7.68 5.88
C ARG A 109 17.10 6.97 6.14
N PHE A 110 16.95 5.78 5.59
CA PHE A 110 15.71 5.01 5.63
C PHE A 110 15.93 3.66 6.32
N SER A 111 14.87 3.11 6.90
CA SER A 111 14.92 1.78 7.53
C SER A 111 14.34 0.68 6.64
N TYR A 112 13.44 1.05 5.71
CA TYR A 112 12.68 0.09 4.90
C TYR A 112 12.93 0.23 3.40
N HIS A 113 12.91 1.44 2.84
CA HIS A 113 13.18 1.70 1.42
C HIS A 113 13.53 3.17 1.19
N ALA A 114 14.18 3.47 0.07
CA ALA A 114 14.27 4.83 -0.49
C ALA A 114 13.30 4.96 -1.68
N GLY A 115 12.71 6.14 -1.86
CA GLY A 115 11.61 6.39 -2.79
C GLY A 115 10.22 6.23 -2.14
N PRO A 116 9.14 6.30 -2.93
CA PRO A 116 9.09 6.15 -4.39
C PRO A 116 9.42 7.43 -5.16
N VAL A 117 10.20 7.30 -6.25
CA VAL A 117 10.43 8.40 -7.21
C VAL A 117 9.74 8.07 -8.53
N THR A 118 8.77 8.92 -8.89
CA THR A 118 8.02 8.81 -10.14
C THR A 118 8.43 9.92 -11.10
N VAL A 119 8.72 9.56 -12.35
CA VAL A 119 9.00 10.52 -13.43
C VAL A 119 8.13 10.21 -14.63
N HIS A 120 7.75 11.26 -15.37
CA HIS A 120 7.11 11.10 -16.66
C HIS A 120 8.18 10.83 -17.75
N ALA A 121 8.11 9.65 -18.37
CA ALA A 121 9.03 9.22 -19.42
C ALA A 121 8.38 9.21 -20.81
N GLY A 122 7.07 8.97 -20.91
CA GLY A 122 6.37 8.77 -22.18
C GLY A 122 6.95 7.56 -22.92
N HIS A 123 7.52 7.82 -24.11
CA HIS A 123 8.17 6.84 -24.98
C HIS A 123 9.71 6.92 -24.92
N ARG A 124 10.25 7.64 -23.93
CA ARG A 124 11.69 7.84 -23.79
C ARG A 124 12.30 6.74 -22.94
N CYS A 125 13.51 6.34 -23.30
CA CYS A 125 14.31 5.46 -22.46
C CYS A 125 14.54 6.11 -21.10
N VAL A 126 14.55 5.30 -20.05
CA VAL A 126 14.83 5.71 -18.68
C VAL A 126 16.05 5.01 -18.14
N ARG A 127 16.78 5.69 -17.26
CA ARG A 127 17.88 5.14 -16.49
C ARG A 127 17.50 5.24 -15.03
N VAL A 128 17.63 4.12 -14.32
CA VAL A 128 17.34 4.05 -12.89
C VAL A 128 18.61 3.70 -12.13
N GLY A 129 18.75 4.20 -10.93
CA GLY A 129 19.85 3.86 -10.03
C GLY A 129 19.38 3.84 -8.59
N GLY A 130 20.15 3.16 -7.76
CA GLY A 130 19.88 3.10 -6.33
C GLY A 130 21.12 2.76 -5.54
N SER A 131 21.11 3.14 -4.27
CA SER A 131 22.18 2.81 -3.34
C SER A 131 21.62 2.41 -1.99
N VAL A 132 22.31 1.49 -1.32
CA VAL A 132 22.06 1.10 0.07
C VAL A 132 23.42 0.97 0.76
N GLY A 133 23.70 1.88 1.68
CA GLY A 133 25.00 2.04 2.31
C GLY A 133 26.06 2.50 1.32
N ALA A 134 27.19 1.80 1.28
CA ALA A 134 28.31 2.09 0.38
C ALA A 134 28.16 1.45 -1.01
N VAL A 135 27.16 0.59 -1.22
CA VAL A 135 26.98 -0.15 -2.47
C VAL A 135 25.86 0.49 -3.27
N SER A 136 26.12 0.68 -4.56
CA SER A 136 25.17 1.24 -5.52
C SER A 136 25.09 0.39 -6.78
N ALA A 137 23.98 0.52 -7.47
CA ALA A 137 23.78 -0.05 -8.79
C ALA A 137 23.00 0.94 -9.66
N THR A 138 23.24 0.87 -10.96
CA THR A 138 22.56 1.71 -11.94
C THR A 138 22.28 0.87 -13.18
N SER A 139 21.10 1.02 -13.75
CA SER A 139 20.76 0.40 -15.01
C SER A 139 21.42 1.14 -16.18
N GLY A 140 21.49 0.47 -17.33
CA GLY A 140 21.57 1.18 -18.61
C GLY A 140 20.27 1.95 -18.90
N TRP A 141 20.17 2.47 -20.13
CA TRP A 141 18.91 2.96 -20.65
C TRP A 141 17.98 1.77 -20.91
N ILE A 142 16.84 1.74 -20.22
CA ILE A 142 15.80 0.72 -20.30
C ILE A 142 14.47 1.37 -20.68
N LEU A 143 13.47 0.57 -21.04
CA LEU A 143 12.13 1.07 -21.43
C LEU A 143 12.17 2.07 -22.59
N CYS A 144 13.08 1.83 -23.53
CA CYS A 144 12.83 2.11 -24.93
C CYS A 144 11.85 1.03 -25.43
#